data_AF-A0A0M9WU66-F1
#
_entry.id   AF-A0A0M9WU66-F1
#
_cell.length_a   1.000
_cell.length_b   1.000
_cell.length_c   1.000
_cell.angle_alpha   90.00
_cell.angle_beta   90.00
_cell.angle_gamma   90.00
#
_symmetry.space_group_name_H-M   'P 1'
#
loop_
_entity.id
_entity.type
_entity.pdbx_description
1 polymer ?
#
loop_
_entity_poly.entity_id
_entity_poly.type
_entity_poly.pdbx_seq_one_letter_code
_entity_poly.pdbx_strand_id
1 'polypeptide(L)'
;ATLNLFSNSKNATNATEAAAKSSKNAASTKGDIPKGTDKTNTSKDKKNRNKPKEYGTPNSTEVVRDKDGNITKYTTYGSDGKIVKEVRVTGKEHGDIPRPNVKEPKYNTNPKTGEKFQNGYEVRPADSSEIPKNIP
;
A
#
# COMPACT_ATOMS: atom_id res chain seq x y z
N ALA A 1 24.86 0.41 -33.90
CA ALA A 1 23.41 0.15 -33.85
C ALA A 1 23.20 -1.36 -33.97
N THR A 2 22.72 -2.02 -32.91
CA THR A 2 22.11 -3.35 -32.98
C THR A 2 21.27 -3.55 -31.73
N LEU A 3 19.96 -3.52 -31.93
CA LEU A 3 18.91 -3.73 -30.94
C LEU A 3 18.64 -5.24 -30.87
N ASN A 4 18.77 -5.87 -29.70
CA ASN A 4 18.34 -7.26 -29.54
C ASN A 4 17.05 -7.35 -28.72
N LEU A 5 15.99 -7.58 -29.50
CA LEU A 5 14.66 -8.06 -29.17
C LEU A 5 14.74 -9.44 -28.48
N PHE A 6 14.08 -9.61 -27.34
CA PHE A 6 13.76 -10.94 -26.80
C PHE A 6 12.26 -11.14 -26.70
N SER A 7 11.75 -11.73 -27.79
CA SER A 7 10.74 -12.77 -27.99
C SER A 7 9.69 -13.07 -26.92
N ASN A 8 8.42 -12.98 -27.36
CA ASN A 8 7.22 -13.58 -26.76
C ASN A 8 6.79 -14.78 -27.63
N SER A 9 6.63 -15.99 -27.08
CA SER A 9 5.82 -17.10 -27.65
C SER A 9 5.72 -18.28 -26.65
N LYS A 10 4.58 -18.48 -25.97
CA LYS A 10 3.45 -19.40 -26.24
C LYS A 10 3.70 -20.91 -26.04
N ASN A 11 2.85 -21.54 -25.20
CA ASN A 11 2.01 -22.72 -25.52
C ASN A 11 1.00 -22.94 -24.37
N ALA A 12 -0.32 -22.84 -24.58
CA ALA A 12 -1.25 -23.85 -25.14
C ALA A 12 -1.47 -25.02 -24.17
N THR A 13 -2.64 -25.59 -23.88
CA THR A 13 -4.06 -25.47 -24.27
C THR A 13 -4.77 -26.52 -23.40
N ASN A 14 -6.04 -26.33 -23.04
CA ASN A 14 -7.03 -27.42 -23.07
C ASN A 14 -8.45 -26.82 -23.08
N ALA A 15 -9.16 -27.14 -24.16
CA ALA A 15 -10.58 -26.92 -24.40
C ALA A 15 -11.40 -27.99 -23.62
N THR A 16 -12.73 -28.07 -23.59
CA THR A 16 -13.80 -27.72 -24.56
C THR A 16 -15.16 -27.94 -23.85
N GLU A 17 -16.20 -27.15 -24.22
CA GLU A 17 -17.61 -27.55 -24.54
C GLU A 17 -18.48 -28.38 -23.54
N ALA A 18 -19.82 -28.29 -23.44
CA ALA A 18 -20.89 -27.54 -24.11
C ALA A 18 -22.26 -27.78 -23.40
N ALA A 19 -23.21 -26.88 -23.69
CA ALA A 19 -24.67 -27.08 -23.89
C ALA A 19 -25.59 -27.63 -22.78
N ALA A 20 -26.68 -26.90 -22.45
CA ALA A 20 -28.02 -27.09 -23.04
C ALA A 20 -29.12 -26.29 -22.29
N LYS A 21 -30.15 -25.87 -23.05
CA LYS A 21 -31.29 -24.99 -22.68
C LYS A 21 -32.50 -25.77 -22.13
N SER A 22 -33.44 -25.01 -21.54
CA SER A 22 -34.92 -25.18 -21.54
C SER A 22 -35.55 -25.76 -20.27
N SER A 23 -36.41 -24.98 -19.58
CA SER A 23 -37.84 -24.99 -19.90
C SER A 23 -38.73 -24.15 -18.95
N LYS A 24 -39.79 -23.59 -19.56
CA LYS A 24 -41.13 -23.27 -19.06
C LYS A 24 -41.40 -21.93 -18.34
N ASN A 25 -42.35 -21.24 -18.99
CA ASN A 25 -42.96 -19.94 -18.75
C ASN A 25 -44.37 -20.18 -18.16
N ALA A 26 -44.79 -19.45 -17.13
CA ALA A 26 -46.21 -19.29 -16.79
C ALA A 26 -46.48 -18.11 -15.85
N ALA A 27 -47.29 -17.18 -16.37
CA ALA A 27 -48.30 -16.34 -15.70
C ALA A 27 -47.87 -15.14 -14.83
N SER A 28 -48.18 -13.96 -15.39
CA SER A 28 -48.40 -12.66 -14.75
C SER A 28 -49.15 -12.71 -13.42
N THR A 29 -48.73 -11.87 -12.46
CA THR A 29 -49.63 -10.99 -11.71
C THR A 29 -48.85 -9.77 -11.21
N LYS A 30 -49.42 -8.58 -11.42
CA LYS A 30 -48.98 -7.30 -10.85
C LYS A 30 -49.02 -7.37 -9.33
N GLY A 31 -48.01 -6.81 -8.67
CA GLY A 31 -48.05 -6.52 -7.23
C GLY A 31 -46.66 -6.32 -6.64
N ASP A 32 -46.30 -5.06 -6.42
CA ASP A 32 -45.44 -4.53 -5.36
C ASP A 32 -44.03 -5.14 -5.15
N ILE A 33 -43.03 -4.27 -5.30
CA ILE A 33 -41.58 -4.51 -5.18
C ILE A 33 -41.25 -5.16 -3.81
N PRO A 34 -40.56 -6.32 -3.77
CA PRO A 34 -40.35 -7.05 -2.52
C PRO A 34 -39.21 -6.46 -1.68
N LYS A 35 -39.53 -6.31 -0.39
CA LYS A 35 -38.61 -6.21 0.75
C LYS A 35 -37.75 -7.48 0.80
N GLY A 36 -36.53 -7.39 0.29
CA GLY A 36 -35.46 -8.38 0.48
C GLY A 36 -34.32 -7.75 1.27
N THR A 37 -34.23 -8.06 2.57
CA THR A 37 -33.06 -7.74 3.38
C THR A 37 -31.89 -8.60 2.92
N ASP A 38 -31.20 -8.16 1.87
CA ASP A 38 -29.86 -8.65 1.57
C ASP A 38 -28.94 -8.17 2.69
N LYS A 39 -28.52 -9.10 3.54
CA LYS A 39 -27.33 -8.95 4.36
C LYS A 39 -26.14 -8.86 3.39
N THR A 40 -25.97 -7.69 2.80
CA THR A 40 -24.71 -7.29 2.20
C THR A 40 -23.71 -7.31 3.35
N ASN A 41 -22.80 -8.30 3.33
CA ASN A 41 -21.60 -8.25 4.15
C ASN A 41 -20.90 -6.96 3.78
N THR A 42 -21.18 -5.89 4.53
CA THR A 42 -20.43 -4.64 4.49
C THR A 42 -19.06 -4.99 5.03
N SER A 43 -18.21 -5.49 4.13
CA SER A 43 -16.78 -5.58 4.34
C SER A 43 -16.37 -4.15 4.61
N LYS A 44 -16.29 -3.77 5.89
CA LYS A 44 -15.87 -2.44 6.32
C LYS A 44 -14.58 -2.16 5.56
N ASP A 45 -14.63 -1.24 4.61
CA ASP A 45 -13.46 -0.78 3.88
C ASP A 45 -12.39 -0.48 4.94
N LYS A 46 -11.36 -1.33 4.99
CA LYS A 46 -10.29 -1.18 5.95
C LYS A 46 -9.69 0.19 5.67
N LYS A 47 -10.00 1.18 6.52
CA LYS A 47 -9.43 2.52 6.46
C LYS A 47 -7.96 2.37 6.15
N ASN A 48 -7.54 2.82 4.97
CA ASN A 48 -6.17 2.65 4.53
C ASN A 48 -5.29 3.38 5.55
N ARG A 49 -4.67 2.62 6.45
CA ARG A 49 -3.86 3.19 7.53
C ARG A 49 -2.68 3.83 6.84
N ASN A 50 -2.37 5.08 7.19
CA ASN A 50 -1.21 5.81 6.67
C ASN A 50 0.09 5.17 7.19
N LYS A 51 0.38 3.94 6.73
CA LYS A 51 1.57 3.14 7.01
C LYS A 51 2.64 3.56 5.98
N PRO A 52 3.89 3.79 6.40
CA PRO A 52 4.98 4.00 5.47
C PRO A 52 5.10 2.84 4.47
N LYS A 53 5.54 3.15 3.25
CA LYS A 53 5.89 2.15 2.24
C LYS A 53 7.13 1.40 2.73
N GLU A 54 7.05 0.07 2.74
CA GLU A 54 8.15 -0.77 3.23
C GLU A 54 9.30 -0.85 2.24
N TYR A 55 9.01 -0.76 0.94
CA TYR A 55 9.98 -0.86 -0.15
C TYR A 55 9.95 0.37 -1.04
N GLY A 56 11.14 0.77 -1.51
CA GLY A 56 11.36 1.84 -2.45
C GLY A 56 12.63 1.61 -3.28
N THR A 57 13.08 2.64 -4.00
CA THR A 57 14.33 2.56 -4.77
C THR A 57 15.52 2.40 -3.80
N PRO A 58 16.42 1.43 -3.99
CA PRO A 58 17.60 1.28 -3.16
C PRO A 58 18.45 2.54 -3.06
N ASN A 59 19.01 2.81 -1.87
CA ASN A 59 19.87 3.97 -1.57
C ASN A 59 19.22 5.32 -1.97
N SER A 60 17.92 5.48 -1.73
CA SER A 60 17.19 6.67 -2.15
C SER A 60 16.40 7.33 -1.02
N THR A 61 15.93 8.54 -1.27
CA THR A 61 14.96 9.22 -0.42
C THR A 61 13.77 9.70 -1.26
N GLU A 62 12.56 9.23 -0.93
CA GLU A 62 11.32 9.69 -1.53
C GLU A 62 10.81 10.90 -0.76
N VAL A 63 10.62 12.03 -1.43
CA VAL A 63 10.18 13.30 -0.82
C VAL A 63 8.77 13.63 -1.29
N VAL A 64 7.87 13.93 -0.34
CA VAL A 64 6.51 14.40 -0.63
C VAL A 64 6.40 15.87 -0.24
N ARG A 65 5.94 16.69 -1.18
CA ARG A 65 5.75 18.13 -1.01
C ARG A 65 4.27 18.50 -1.07
N ASP A 66 3.90 19.60 -0.43
CA ASP A 66 2.59 20.22 -0.61
C ASP A 66 2.54 21.07 -1.88
N LYS A 67 1.39 21.72 -2.11
CA LYS A 67 1.14 22.60 -3.26
C LYS A 67 2.05 23.83 -3.31
N ASP A 68 2.60 24.22 -2.17
CA ASP A 68 3.46 25.40 -2.02
C ASP A 68 4.94 25.00 -2.10
N GLY A 69 5.24 23.72 -2.33
CA GLY A 69 6.59 23.18 -2.46
C GLY A 69 7.24 22.78 -1.13
N ASN A 70 6.58 22.97 0.01
CA ASN A 70 7.14 22.62 1.31
C ASN A 70 7.17 21.11 1.49
N ILE A 71 8.24 20.59 2.09
CA ILE A 71 8.36 19.16 2.40
C ILE A 71 7.40 18.80 3.53
N THR A 72 6.46 17.89 3.26
CA THR A 72 5.50 17.39 4.26
C THR A 72 5.95 16.10 4.92
N LYS A 73 6.66 15.25 4.15
CA LYS A 73 7.32 14.03 4.64
C LYS A 73 8.40 13.57 3.67
N TYR A 74 9.32 12.75 4.17
CA TYR A 74 10.25 12.00 3.33
C TYR A 74 10.50 10.60 3.90
N THR A 75 10.82 9.65 3.03
CA THR A 75 11.14 8.26 3.38
C THR A 75 12.51 7.91 2.83
N THR A 76 13.41 7.43 3.69
CA THR A 76 14.74 6.96 3.27
C THR A 76 14.73 5.45 3.15
N TYR A 77 15.32 4.93 2.07
CA TYR A 77 15.45 3.50 1.79
C TYR A 77 16.93 3.11 1.76
N GLY A 78 17.23 1.97 2.37
CA GLY A 78 18.58 1.40 2.43
C GLY A 78 19.01 0.76 1.12
N SER A 79 20.17 0.11 1.14
CA SER A 79 20.75 -0.56 -0.04
C SER A 79 19.96 -1.76 -0.55
N ASP A 80 19.12 -2.36 0.30
CA ASP A 80 18.20 -3.44 -0.04
C ASP A 80 16.82 -2.93 -0.49
N GLY A 81 16.66 -1.60 -0.62
CA GLY A 81 15.39 -0.96 -0.93
C GLY A 81 14.39 -0.96 0.21
N LYS A 82 14.73 -1.48 1.40
CA LYS A 82 13.85 -1.44 2.57
C LYS A 82 13.88 -0.08 3.22
N ILE A 83 12.75 0.31 3.81
CA ILE A 83 12.63 1.54 4.59
C ILE A 83 13.66 1.53 5.73
N VAL A 84 14.35 2.66 5.89
CA VAL A 84 15.21 2.96 7.05
C VAL A 84 14.44 3.86 8.02
N LYS A 85 13.74 4.87 7.50
CA LYS A 85 12.88 5.76 8.29
C LYS A 85 11.89 6.52 7.40
N GLU A 86 10.76 6.94 7.96
CA GLU A 86 9.89 7.97 7.39
C GLU A 86 9.83 9.15 8.36
N VAL A 87 10.27 10.32 7.91
CA VAL A 87 10.17 11.58 8.66
C VAL A 87 8.96 12.35 8.19
N ARG A 88 8.22 12.87 9.15
CA ARG A 88 6.88 13.41 9.01
C ARG A 88 6.87 14.83 9.55
N VAL A 89 7.03 15.80 8.65
CA VAL A 89 7.24 17.22 8.98
C VAL A 89 5.94 17.90 9.40
N THR A 90 4.84 17.67 8.68
CA THR A 90 3.54 18.34 8.91
C THR A 90 2.36 17.38 8.98
N GLY A 91 1.26 17.81 9.60
CA GLY A 91 0.02 17.05 9.76
C GLY A 91 -0.23 16.56 11.19
N LYS A 92 -1.13 15.57 11.35
CA LYS A 92 -1.58 15.12 12.68
C LYS A 92 -0.46 14.48 13.50
N GLU A 93 -0.39 14.84 14.78
CA GLU A 93 0.46 14.23 15.80
C GLU A 93 0.21 12.71 15.99
N HIS A 94 1.14 12.04 16.68
CA HIS A 94 1.05 10.60 16.92
C HIS A 94 0.92 10.32 18.43
N GLY A 95 -0.29 10.44 18.96
CA GLY A 95 -0.50 10.48 20.41
C GLY A 95 0.16 11.74 20.95
N ASP A 96 0.95 11.61 22.01
CA ASP A 96 1.64 12.73 22.66
C ASP A 96 2.95 13.16 21.95
N ILE A 97 3.25 12.56 20.79
CA ILE A 97 4.45 12.90 20.00
C ILE A 97 4.06 13.90 18.91
N PRO A 98 4.44 15.19 19.04
CA PRO A 98 4.10 16.22 18.07
C PRO A 98 4.85 16.02 16.76
N ARG A 99 4.58 16.89 15.78
CA ARG A 99 5.40 16.99 14.57
C ARG A 99 6.52 18.02 14.76
N PRO A 100 7.68 17.85 14.11
CA PRO A 100 8.07 16.72 13.26
C PRO A 100 8.35 15.43 14.05
N ASN A 101 7.98 14.28 13.49
CA ASN A 101 8.29 12.98 14.07
C ASN A 101 8.86 11.99 13.04
N VAL A 102 9.49 10.93 13.55
CA VAL A 102 10.13 9.89 12.75
C VAL A 102 9.51 8.55 13.07
N LYS A 103 9.26 7.77 12.02
CA LYS A 103 8.88 6.36 12.11
C LYS A 103 10.05 5.49 11.69
N GLU A 104 10.48 4.62 12.59
CA GLU A 104 11.58 3.67 12.34
C GLU A 104 11.04 2.24 12.36
N PRO A 105 11.33 1.41 11.34
CA PRO A 105 10.85 0.05 11.27
C PRO A 105 11.50 -0.80 12.37
N LYS A 106 10.67 -1.59 13.07
CA LYS A 106 11.17 -2.66 13.94
C LYS A 106 11.27 -3.95 13.14
N TYR A 107 12.25 -4.78 13.45
CA TYR A 107 12.43 -6.07 12.79
C TYR A 107 12.51 -7.20 13.81
N ASN A 108 11.84 -8.30 13.49
CA ASN A 108 12.07 -9.59 14.13
C ASN A 108 12.99 -10.41 13.21
N THR A 109 13.91 -11.16 13.79
CA THR A 109 14.81 -12.04 13.03
C THR A 109 14.43 -13.48 13.30
N ASN A 110 14.23 -14.28 12.25
CA ASN A 110 14.04 -15.71 12.41
C ASN A 110 15.37 -16.35 12.88
N PRO A 111 15.43 -17.00 14.05
CA PRO A 111 16.67 -17.53 14.60
C PRO A 111 17.24 -18.70 13.79
N LYS A 112 16.42 -19.39 12.98
CA LYS A 112 16.85 -20.52 12.16
C LYS A 112 17.41 -20.09 10.80
N THR A 113 16.82 -19.07 10.19
CA THR A 113 17.15 -18.65 8.81
C THR A 113 17.89 -17.31 8.74
N GLY A 114 17.89 -16.52 9.81
CA GLY A 114 18.42 -15.15 9.81
C GLY A 114 17.53 -14.12 9.10
N GLU A 115 16.38 -14.53 8.57
CA GLU A 115 15.49 -13.65 7.81
C GLU A 115 14.84 -12.58 8.70
N LYS A 116 14.85 -11.32 8.23
CA LYS A 116 14.29 -10.17 8.95
C LYS A 116 12.90 -9.84 8.43
N PHE A 117 11.93 -9.84 9.34
CA PHE A 117 10.54 -9.48 9.09
C PHE A 117 10.19 -8.19 9.79
N GLN A 118 9.56 -7.25 9.06
CA GLN A 118 9.17 -5.99 9.66
C GLN A 118 7.99 -6.18 10.64
N ASN A 119 8.18 -5.73 11.89
CA ASN A 119 7.22 -5.85 12.98
C ASN A 119 6.77 -4.47 13.50
N GLY A 120 6.15 -3.69 12.62
CA GLY A 120 5.64 -2.36 12.96
C GLY A 120 6.70 -1.27 12.96
N TYR A 121 6.43 -0.19 13.71
CA TYR A 121 7.27 1.00 13.76
C TYR A 121 7.39 1.52 15.19
N GLU A 122 8.58 1.99 15.52
CA GLU A 122 8.78 2.96 16.60
C GLU A 122 8.45 4.36 16.11
N VAL A 123 7.93 5.21 16.99
CA VAL A 123 7.73 6.62 16.69
C VAL A 123 8.46 7.45 17.73
N ARG A 124 9.26 8.40 17.28
CA ARG A 124 10.00 9.34 18.13
C ARG A 124 9.94 10.77 17.58
N PRO A 125 10.22 11.80 18.40
CA PRO A 125 10.50 13.14 17.88
C PRO A 125 11.63 13.11 16.85
N ALA A 126 11.56 13.99 15.85
CA ALA A 126 12.65 14.15 14.90
C ALA A 126 13.81 14.92 15.49
N ASP A 127 15.02 14.48 15.18
CA ASP A 127 16.23 15.23 15.52
C ASP A 127 16.32 16.48 14.65
N SER A 128 16.96 17.54 15.14
CA SER A 128 17.07 18.79 14.38
C SER A 128 17.79 18.64 13.04
N SER A 129 18.64 17.63 12.89
CA SER A 129 19.32 17.28 11.63
C SER A 129 18.40 16.57 10.62
N GLU A 130 17.29 15.98 11.08
CA GLU A 130 16.31 15.29 10.26
C GLU A 130 15.20 16.23 9.77
N ILE A 131 15.07 17.41 10.38
CA ILE A 131 14.10 18.42 9.95
C ILE A 131 14.66 19.12 8.71
N PRO A 132 13.94 19.09 7.57
CA PRO A 132 14.38 19.82 6.40
C PRO A 132 14.52 21.30 6.74
N LYS A 133 15.73 21.84 6.58
CA LYS A 133 15.92 23.28 6.59
C LYS A 133 15.20 23.79 5.34
N ASN A 134 14.38 24.83 5.47
CA ASN A 134 13.77 25.50 4.33
C ASN A 134 14.89 25.85 3.34
N ILE A 135 15.00 25.10 2.25
CA ILE A 135 15.75 25.52 1.08
C ILE A 135 14.67 26.14 0.20
N PRO A 136 14.59 27.48 0.16
CA PRO A 136 13.62 28.18 -0.68
C PRO A 136 13.79 27.82 -2.16
#